data_AF-A0A9W9DSI5-F1
#
_entry.id   AF-A0A9W9DSI5-F1
#
_cell.length_a   1.000
_cell.length_b   1.000
_cell.length_c   1.000
_cell.angle_alpha   90.00
_cell.angle_beta   90.00
_cell.angle_gamma   90.00
#
_symmetry.space_group_name_H-M   'P 1'
#
loop_
_entity.id
_entity.type
_entity.pdbx_description
1 polymer ?
#
loop_
_entity_poly.entity_id
_entity_poly.type
_entity_poly.pdbx_seq_one_letter_code
_entity_poly.pdbx_strand_id
1 'polypeptide(L)'
;MCWRIKTSLLPTRMSFIQLPDDILINVLSFLSPPEILLLRKTCKQLQALTLERTIWSNVYRNSGYFLPPGPTASQTINELERVLLHAYRWDPLWADLAHLQKRNPRPLKSDPSHVRNLVLYQGKYLAVGVLDALILYDLHTGNEIFRHDIPTIPVWLCPQNHPKGGDANCYIPFASTLLAIDDGPAFELRICEIDTLGNATIHALTDIRLNRGSVVGVGYDFFVTSHGLDNISLLHIPSQNRYILNAKTPIRDLTNVIFLPGHVVLILTEYENRVGKKYFELYRLPDFLVMKTGSCLSPTHRETISMHFTEASLFSSDTSLDGRGTVWLVILAGIQLWPLRINLQPDGSMAFYKPEYDAYRFTEPLAVHAYDFHFTVTSTTNGLQGRGISKYATPKLSWLKYDVCWGRNGNVTITMSALENDILPDFLMYDFDAYRGLFCGTSYSETISVLDLVS
;
A
#
# COMPACT_ATOMS: atom_id res chain seq x y z
N MET A 1 -45.60 7.17 68.80
CA MET A 1 -44.19 7.29 68.37
C MET A 1 -44.02 6.52 67.07
N CYS A 2 -43.83 7.22 65.96
CA CYS A 2 -43.70 6.63 64.63
C CYS A 2 -42.24 6.82 64.17
N TRP A 3 -41.46 5.73 64.14
CA TRP A 3 -40.08 5.76 63.67
C TRP A 3 -40.07 5.83 62.15
N ARG A 4 -39.86 7.03 61.61
CA ARG A 4 -39.65 7.28 60.18
C ARG A 4 -38.20 6.91 59.86
N ILE A 5 -37.98 5.69 59.37
CA ILE A 5 -36.68 5.25 58.86
C ILE A 5 -36.34 6.14 57.66
N LYS A 6 -35.32 7.00 57.80
CA LYS A 6 -34.72 7.74 56.68
C LYS A 6 -34.02 6.73 55.77
N THR A 7 -34.68 6.38 54.67
CA THR A 7 -34.06 5.75 53.51
C THR A 7 -33.15 6.74 52.78
N SER A 8 -32.08 7.20 53.43
CA SER A 8 -31.02 7.98 52.79
C SER A 8 -29.79 7.11 52.69
N LEU A 9 -29.20 7.02 51.49
CA LEU A 9 -28.03 6.21 51.08
C LEU A 9 -28.37 4.89 50.36
N LEU A 10 -29.30 4.91 49.41
CA LEU A 10 -29.10 4.02 48.26
C LEU A 10 -27.92 4.60 47.46
N PRO A 11 -26.89 3.80 47.14
CA PRO A 11 -25.76 4.27 46.35
C PRO A 11 -26.31 4.84 45.04
N THR A 12 -26.13 6.14 44.84
CA THR A 12 -26.41 6.81 43.57
C THR A 12 -25.69 6.02 42.49
N ARG A 13 -26.45 5.34 41.63
CA ARG A 13 -25.92 4.66 40.46
C ARG A 13 -25.09 5.68 39.70
N MET A 14 -23.78 5.45 39.60
CA MET A 14 -22.91 6.25 38.74
C MET A 14 -23.47 6.12 37.33
N SER A 15 -23.95 7.23 36.80
CA SER A 15 -24.50 7.27 35.46
C SER A 15 -23.33 7.37 34.48
N PHE A 16 -23.34 6.57 33.41
CA PHE A 16 -22.27 6.57 32.40
C PHE A 16 -21.98 7.99 31.87
N ILE A 17 -23.01 8.81 31.70
CA ILE A 17 -22.91 10.21 31.24
C ILE A 17 -22.26 11.18 32.25
N GLN A 18 -21.98 10.74 33.48
CA GLN A 18 -21.26 11.53 34.49
C GLN A 18 -19.73 11.39 34.36
N LEU A 19 -19.25 10.50 33.49
CA LEU A 19 -17.83 10.41 33.19
C LEU A 19 -17.38 11.67 32.43
N PRO A 20 -16.12 12.12 32.64
CA PRO A 20 -15.52 13.18 31.82
C PRO A 20 -15.54 12.86 30.31
N ASP A 21 -15.70 13.89 29.49
CA ASP A 21 -15.88 13.73 28.03
C ASP A 21 -14.68 13.06 27.35
N ASP A 22 -13.46 13.26 27.83
CA ASP A 22 -12.23 12.60 27.35
C ASP A 22 -12.26 11.09 27.60
N ILE A 23 -12.74 10.67 28.78
CA ILE A 23 -12.95 9.25 29.10
C ILE A 23 -14.06 8.66 28.22
N LEU A 24 -15.15 9.39 28.01
CA LEU A 24 -16.23 8.96 27.12
C LEU A 24 -15.74 8.81 25.67
N ILE A 25 -15.00 9.79 25.13
CA ILE A 25 -14.41 9.73 23.78
C ILE A 25 -13.51 8.50 23.65
N ASN A 26 -12.67 8.21 24.66
CA ASN A 26 -11.81 7.04 24.65
C ASN A 26 -12.62 5.74 24.64
N VAL A 27 -13.61 5.61 25.53
CA VAL A 27 -14.51 4.43 25.58
C VAL A 27 -15.25 4.24 24.24
N LEU A 28 -15.82 5.31 23.70
CA LEU A 28 -16.55 5.28 22.43
C LEU A 28 -15.67 4.89 21.24
N SER A 29 -14.35 5.14 21.31
CA SER A 29 -13.43 4.76 20.24
C SER A 29 -13.15 3.25 20.10
N PHE A 30 -13.58 2.46 21.09
CA PHE A 30 -13.52 1.00 21.04
C PHE A 30 -14.78 0.34 20.48
N LEU A 31 -15.80 1.14 20.17
CA LEU A 31 -17.06 0.64 19.60
C LEU A 31 -16.96 0.52 18.08
N SER A 32 -17.72 -0.42 17.53
CA SER A 32 -17.87 -0.52 16.08
C SER A 32 -18.65 0.67 15.52
N PRO A 33 -18.46 1.02 14.23
CA PRO A 33 -19.16 2.15 13.61
C PRO A 33 -20.69 2.14 13.80
N PRO A 34 -21.41 1.00 13.65
CA PRO A 34 -22.86 0.97 13.91
C PRO A 34 -23.24 1.18 15.37
N GLU A 35 -22.45 0.70 16.34
CA GLU A 35 -22.72 0.89 17.76
C GLU A 35 -22.62 2.36 18.16
N ILE A 36 -21.66 3.09 17.58
CA ILE A 36 -21.54 4.55 17.75
C ILE A 36 -22.81 5.25 17.25
N LEU A 37 -23.35 4.83 16.09
CA LEU A 37 -24.62 5.37 15.58
C LEU A 37 -25.84 5.01 16.43
N LEU A 38 -25.85 3.84 17.07
CA LEU A 38 -26.90 3.47 18.02
C LEU A 38 -26.81 4.34 19.27
N LEU A 39 -25.61 4.55 19.82
CA LEU A 39 -25.41 5.43 20.98
C LEU A 39 -25.79 6.88 20.69
N ARG A 40 -25.54 7.38 19.48
CA ARG A 40 -25.96 8.72 19.03
C ARG A 40 -27.47 8.96 19.22
N LYS A 41 -28.30 7.92 19.19
CA LYS A 41 -29.76 7.99 19.33
C LYS A 41 -30.26 7.96 20.78
N THR A 42 -29.38 7.81 21.76
CA THR A 42 -29.78 7.57 23.17
C THR A 42 -30.05 8.85 23.94
N CYS A 43 -29.14 9.83 23.93
CA CYS A 43 -29.29 11.12 24.60
C CYS A 43 -28.51 12.24 23.90
N LYS A 44 -28.83 13.51 24.18
CA LYS A 44 -28.22 14.68 23.53
C LYS A 44 -26.70 14.80 23.77
N GLN A 45 -26.23 14.41 24.95
CA GLN A 45 -24.79 14.46 25.27
C GLN A 45 -24.01 13.44 24.45
N LEU A 46 -24.49 12.18 24.38
CA LEU A 46 -23.86 11.16 23.53
C LEU A 46 -24.01 11.49 22.05
N GLN A 47 -25.12 12.11 21.63
CA GLN A 47 -25.26 12.64 20.29
C GLN A 47 -24.16 13.65 19.97
N ALA A 48 -23.90 14.63 20.85
CA ALA A 48 -22.84 15.61 20.67
C ALA A 48 -21.45 14.95 20.61
N LEU A 49 -21.15 14.06 21.56
CA LEU A 49 -19.86 13.36 21.60
C LEU A 49 -19.62 12.52 20.34
N THR A 50 -20.61 11.76 19.87
CA THR A 50 -20.47 10.93 18.64
C THR A 50 -20.34 11.74 17.35
N LEU A 51 -20.47 13.08 17.41
CA LEU A 51 -20.17 13.98 16.30
C LEU A 51 -18.75 14.57 16.39
N GLU A 52 -17.98 14.25 17.44
CA GLU A 52 -16.58 14.65 17.53
C GLU A 52 -15.71 13.86 16.54
N ARG A 53 -14.92 14.59 15.73
CA ARG A 53 -14.01 14.00 14.73
C ARG A 53 -13.00 13.03 15.36
N THR A 54 -12.57 13.32 16.58
CA THR A 54 -11.61 12.50 17.32
C THR A 54 -12.10 11.08 17.52
N ILE A 55 -13.39 10.86 17.78
CA ILE A 55 -13.95 9.50 17.93
C ILE A 55 -13.78 8.73 16.63
N TRP A 56 -14.26 9.28 15.51
CA TRP A 56 -14.18 8.61 14.21
C TRP A 56 -12.75 8.42 13.72
N SER A 57 -11.86 9.38 14.00
CA SER A 57 -10.42 9.24 13.70
C SER A 57 -9.78 8.11 14.50
N ASN A 58 -10.15 7.98 15.78
CA ASN A 58 -9.65 6.89 16.62
C ASN A 58 -10.21 5.54 16.19
N VAL A 59 -11.51 5.46 15.85
CA VAL A 59 -12.12 4.23 15.30
C VAL A 59 -11.47 3.85 13.98
N TYR A 60 -11.19 4.82 13.11
CA TYR A 60 -10.46 4.60 11.85
C TYR A 60 -9.11 3.95 12.10
N ARG A 61 -8.32 4.54 12.99
CA ARG A 61 -6.99 4.03 13.36
C ARG A 61 -7.05 2.72 14.13
N ASN A 62 -8.13 2.44 14.85
CA ASN A 62 -8.20 1.27 15.73
C ASN A 62 -8.92 0.07 15.10
N SER A 63 -9.64 0.28 13.99
CA SER A 63 -10.32 -0.81 13.32
C SER A 63 -9.36 -1.71 12.54
N GLY A 64 -9.68 -3.01 12.49
CA GLY A 64 -8.99 -3.98 11.62
C GLY A 64 -9.61 -4.08 10.22
N TYR A 65 -10.40 -3.08 9.81
CA TYR A 65 -11.04 -3.09 8.49
C TYR A 65 -10.03 -2.74 7.40
N PHE A 66 -10.29 -3.20 6.17
CA PHE A 66 -9.58 -2.71 4.98
C PHE A 66 -9.95 -1.25 4.73
N LEU A 67 -9.12 -0.33 5.21
CA LEU A 67 -9.33 1.11 5.11
C LEU A 67 -8.35 1.75 4.14
N PRO A 68 -8.75 2.84 3.45
CA PRO A 68 -7.82 3.60 2.64
C PRO A 68 -6.78 4.38 3.49
N PRO A 69 -5.77 4.99 2.86
CA PRO A 69 -4.83 5.86 3.58
C PRO A 69 -5.57 6.97 4.35
N GLY A 70 -5.32 7.08 5.65
CA GLY A 70 -6.02 8.02 6.53
C GLY A 70 -5.93 7.64 8.01
N PRO A 71 -6.59 8.38 8.91
CA PRO A 71 -7.43 9.55 8.64
C PRO A 71 -6.59 10.83 8.43
N THR A 72 -6.84 11.59 7.36
CA THR A 72 -6.13 12.86 7.06
C THR A 72 -6.78 14.04 7.79
N ALA A 73 -6.01 15.07 8.12
CA ALA A 73 -6.54 16.27 8.80
C ALA A 73 -7.65 16.99 8.02
N SER A 74 -7.67 16.86 6.69
CA SER A 74 -8.71 17.43 5.82
C SER A 74 -10.01 16.63 5.79
N GLN A 75 -10.00 15.34 6.15
CA GLN A 75 -11.20 14.52 6.17
C GLN A 75 -12.19 15.00 7.24
N THR A 76 -13.42 15.25 6.81
CA THR A 76 -14.56 15.61 7.64
C THR A 76 -15.08 14.40 8.43
N ILE A 77 -15.86 14.66 9.49
CA ILE A 77 -16.53 13.61 10.28
C ILE A 77 -17.40 12.72 9.38
N ASN A 78 -18.16 13.31 8.48
CA ASN A 78 -19.06 12.59 7.57
C ASN A 78 -18.31 11.67 6.61
N GLU A 79 -17.11 12.06 6.16
CA GLU A 79 -16.27 11.21 5.32
C GLU A 79 -15.70 10.03 6.11
N LEU A 80 -15.18 10.27 7.32
CA LEU A 80 -14.68 9.21 8.20
C LEU A 80 -15.79 8.22 8.56
N GLU A 81 -16.95 8.72 8.96
CA GLU A 81 -18.13 7.91 9.28
C GLU A 81 -18.56 7.06 8.07
N ARG A 82 -18.65 7.66 6.89
CA ARG A 82 -19.02 6.95 5.65
C ARG A 82 -18.02 5.84 5.31
N VAL A 83 -16.73 6.13 5.34
CA VAL A 83 -15.67 5.15 5.02
C VAL A 83 -15.68 4.00 6.03
N LEU A 84 -15.80 4.29 7.32
CA LEU A 84 -15.84 3.27 8.37
C LEU A 84 -17.08 2.38 8.31
N LEU A 85 -18.26 2.96 8.08
CA LEU A 85 -19.50 2.18 7.92
C LEU A 85 -19.45 1.32 6.66
N HIS A 86 -18.87 1.85 5.59
CA HIS A 86 -18.63 1.10 4.37
C HIS A 86 -17.72 -0.10 4.67
N ALA A 87 -16.54 0.14 5.22
CA ALA A 87 -15.57 -0.90 5.54
C ALA A 87 -16.13 -1.97 6.51
N TYR A 88 -16.90 -1.55 7.53
CA TYR A 88 -17.60 -2.47 8.44
C TYR A 88 -18.55 -3.42 7.72
N ARG A 89 -19.33 -2.90 6.75
CA ARG A 89 -20.27 -3.73 5.98
C ARG A 89 -19.56 -4.75 5.10
N TRP A 90 -18.35 -4.41 4.62
CA TRP A 90 -17.58 -5.27 3.74
C TRP A 90 -16.76 -6.33 4.46
N ASP A 91 -16.31 -6.06 5.69
CA ASP A 91 -15.42 -6.97 6.42
C ASP A 91 -15.94 -8.42 6.48
N PRO A 92 -17.23 -8.69 6.77
CA PRO A 92 -17.77 -10.04 6.75
C PRO A 92 -17.80 -10.67 5.35
N LEU A 93 -18.03 -9.86 4.31
CA LEU A 93 -18.07 -10.33 2.91
C LEU A 93 -16.68 -10.70 2.39
N TRP A 94 -15.64 -10.06 2.93
CA TRP A 94 -14.25 -10.45 2.70
C TRP A 94 -13.84 -11.70 3.47
N ALA A 95 -14.37 -11.87 4.69
CA ALA A 95 -14.11 -13.06 5.49
C ALA A 95 -14.78 -14.31 4.89
N ASP A 96 -15.89 -14.13 4.18
CA ASP A 96 -16.64 -15.22 3.55
C ASP A 96 -16.40 -15.30 2.05
N LEU A 97 -15.40 -16.10 1.67
CA LEU A 97 -15.05 -16.38 0.28
C LEU A 97 -16.20 -16.99 -0.52
N ALA A 98 -17.12 -17.73 0.12
CA ALA A 98 -18.27 -18.30 -0.57
C ALA A 98 -19.24 -17.22 -1.05
N HIS A 99 -19.26 -16.05 -0.40
CA HIS A 99 -19.99 -14.88 -0.90
C HIS A 99 -19.29 -14.23 -2.10
N LEU A 100 -17.95 -14.18 -2.11
CA LEU A 100 -17.19 -13.68 -3.27
C LEU A 100 -17.42 -14.55 -4.51
N GLN A 101 -17.47 -15.87 -4.35
CA GLN A 101 -17.74 -16.82 -5.43
C GLN A 101 -19.10 -16.63 -6.10
N LYS A 102 -20.13 -16.25 -5.34
CA LYS A 102 -21.50 -16.08 -5.86
C LYS A 102 -21.65 -14.84 -6.71
N ARG A 103 -20.69 -13.92 -6.67
CA ARG A 103 -20.75 -12.70 -7.46
C ARG A 103 -20.25 -12.96 -8.86
N ASN A 104 -21.07 -12.58 -9.83
CA ASN A 104 -20.69 -12.66 -11.24
C ASN A 104 -19.64 -11.58 -11.51
N PRO A 105 -18.39 -11.94 -11.83
CA PRO A 105 -17.42 -10.96 -12.26
C PRO A 105 -17.97 -10.21 -13.47
N ARG A 106 -17.82 -8.88 -13.47
CA ARG A 106 -18.16 -8.08 -14.65
C ARG A 106 -16.98 -8.15 -15.63
N PRO A 107 -17.13 -8.77 -16.81
CA PRO A 107 -16.08 -8.74 -17.81
C PRO A 107 -15.95 -7.31 -18.37
N LEU A 108 -14.72 -6.81 -18.49
CA LEU A 108 -14.47 -5.61 -19.27
C LEU A 108 -14.43 -5.97 -20.75
N LYS A 109 -14.95 -5.07 -21.60
CA LYS A 109 -14.95 -5.23 -23.06
C LYS A 109 -13.54 -4.98 -23.59
N SER A 110 -12.67 -5.94 -23.40
CA SER A 110 -11.34 -5.96 -24.00
C SER A 110 -11.19 -7.26 -24.78
N ASP A 111 -10.42 -7.23 -25.86
CA ASP A 111 -9.81 -8.42 -26.46
C ASP A 111 -8.33 -8.40 -26.03
N PRO A 112 -8.05 -8.69 -24.75
CA PRO A 112 -6.80 -8.28 -24.16
C PRO A 112 -5.81 -9.43 -24.32
N SER A 113 -5.56 -9.82 -25.57
CA SER A 113 -4.49 -10.77 -25.79
C SER A 113 -3.22 -10.20 -25.16
N HIS A 114 -2.69 -10.92 -24.17
CA HIS A 114 -1.47 -10.62 -23.45
C HIS A 114 -1.52 -9.44 -22.47
N VAL A 115 -2.46 -9.42 -21.52
CA VAL A 115 -2.35 -8.51 -20.35
C VAL A 115 -1.04 -8.79 -19.61
N ARG A 116 -0.22 -7.75 -19.47
CA ARG A 116 1.06 -7.75 -18.79
C ARG A 116 1.03 -7.03 -17.45
N ASN A 117 0.05 -6.17 -17.25
CA ASN A 117 -0.09 -5.43 -16.00
C ASN A 117 -1.52 -4.93 -15.80
N LEU A 118 -1.91 -4.80 -14.53
CA LEU A 118 -3.14 -4.19 -14.09
C LEU A 118 -2.81 -3.24 -12.96
N VAL A 119 -3.34 -2.02 -13.02
CA VAL A 119 -3.32 -1.13 -11.87
C VAL A 119 -4.64 -0.41 -11.68
N LEU A 120 -5.15 -0.49 -10.46
CA LEU A 120 -6.37 0.11 -10.00
C LEU A 120 -6.07 1.45 -9.33
N TYR A 121 -6.65 2.51 -9.88
CA TYR A 121 -6.46 3.87 -9.39
C TYR A 121 -7.73 4.41 -8.76
N GLN A 122 -7.65 4.72 -7.46
CA GLN A 122 -8.74 5.28 -6.63
C GLN A 122 -10.05 4.47 -6.70
N GLY A 123 -9.98 3.21 -7.13
CA GLY A 123 -11.14 2.36 -7.39
C GLY A 123 -12.07 2.90 -8.47
N LYS A 124 -11.65 3.92 -9.22
CA LYS A 124 -12.45 4.49 -10.30
C LYS A 124 -11.91 4.04 -11.64
N TYR A 125 -10.60 4.07 -11.81
CA TYR A 125 -9.97 3.76 -13.08
C TYR A 125 -9.15 2.49 -12.98
N LEU A 126 -9.21 1.65 -14.00
CA LEU A 126 -8.33 0.50 -14.14
C LEU A 126 -7.44 0.73 -15.36
N ALA A 127 -6.15 0.91 -15.12
CA ALA A 127 -5.13 0.91 -16.13
C ALA A 127 -4.72 -0.53 -16.44
N VAL A 128 -4.73 -0.87 -17.72
CA VAL A 128 -4.43 -2.19 -18.24
C VAL A 128 -3.29 -2.04 -19.23
N GLY A 129 -2.17 -2.67 -18.93
CA GLY A 129 -1.08 -2.81 -19.89
C GLY A 129 -1.23 -4.09 -20.68
N VAL A 130 -1.42 -3.98 -21.99
CA VAL A 130 -1.31 -5.09 -22.93
C VAL A 130 0.01 -5.00 -23.69
N LEU A 131 0.31 -5.98 -24.55
CA LEU A 131 1.61 -6.06 -25.25
C LEU A 131 1.96 -4.80 -26.06
N ASP A 132 0.95 -4.17 -26.63
CA ASP A 132 1.06 -3.09 -27.61
C ASP A 132 0.19 -1.88 -27.28
N ALA A 133 -0.37 -1.80 -26.07
CA ALA A 133 -1.19 -0.66 -25.68
C ALA A 133 -1.26 -0.46 -24.15
N LEU A 134 -1.49 0.80 -23.78
CA LEU A 134 -2.06 1.19 -22.50
C LEU A 134 -3.55 1.45 -22.69
N ILE A 135 -4.38 0.77 -21.92
CA ILE A 135 -5.82 0.96 -21.93
C ILE A 135 -6.28 1.42 -20.54
N LEU A 136 -7.14 2.43 -20.48
CA LEU A 136 -7.73 2.91 -19.24
C LEU A 136 -9.24 2.70 -19.27
N TYR A 137 -9.76 2.03 -18.25
CA TYR A 137 -11.19 1.82 -18.07
C TYR A 137 -11.71 2.71 -16.95
N ASP A 138 -12.88 3.31 -17.15
CA ASP A 138 -13.69 3.81 -16.04
C ASP A 138 -14.55 2.66 -15.52
N LEU A 139 -14.22 2.19 -14.30
CA LEU A 139 -14.92 1.07 -13.67
C LEU A 139 -16.36 1.38 -13.31
N HIS A 140 -16.76 2.63 -13.17
CA HIS A 140 -18.16 2.96 -12.95
C HIS A 140 -18.98 2.69 -14.23
N THR A 141 -18.49 3.15 -15.37
CA THR A 141 -19.18 2.98 -16.65
C THR A 141 -18.92 1.62 -17.31
N GLY A 142 -17.82 0.97 -16.96
CA GLY A 142 -17.32 -0.24 -17.61
C GLY A 142 -16.75 0.00 -19.02
N ASN A 143 -16.60 1.27 -19.42
CA ASN A 143 -16.11 1.63 -20.74
C ASN A 143 -14.62 1.94 -20.73
N GLU A 144 -13.98 1.64 -21.86
CA GLU A 144 -12.67 2.18 -22.22
C GLU A 144 -12.81 3.70 -22.40
N ILE A 145 -12.03 4.47 -21.64
CA ILE A 145 -12.00 5.94 -21.75
C ILE A 145 -10.76 6.44 -22.45
N PHE A 146 -9.70 5.62 -22.50
CA PHE A 146 -8.46 5.97 -23.18
C PHE A 146 -7.75 4.71 -23.65
N ARG A 147 -7.15 4.82 -24.84
CA ARG A 147 -6.22 3.84 -25.38
C ARG A 147 -5.08 4.56 -26.05
N HIS A 148 -3.87 4.13 -25.74
CA HIS A 148 -2.67 4.54 -26.42
C HIS A 148 -1.92 3.31 -26.89
N ASP A 149 -1.85 3.14 -28.20
CA ASP A 149 -1.06 2.07 -28.79
C ASP A 149 0.42 2.38 -28.57
N ILE A 150 1.09 1.51 -27.83
CA ILE A 150 2.52 1.57 -27.54
C ILE A 150 3.15 0.54 -28.47
N PRO A 151 4.09 0.91 -29.35
CA PRO A 151 4.66 -0.04 -30.32
C PRO A 151 5.45 -1.21 -29.69
N THR A 152 5.49 -1.30 -28.36
CA THR A 152 6.44 -2.09 -27.58
C THR A 152 5.88 -2.44 -26.20
N ILE A 153 6.42 -3.48 -25.57
CA ILE A 153 5.98 -4.00 -24.27
C ILE A 153 6.10 -2.92 -23.17
N PRO A 154 4.98 -2.45 -22.59
CA PRO A 154 5.04 -1.48 -21.50
C PRO A 154 5.58 -2.14 -20.23
N VAL A 155 6.65 -1.56 -19.66
CA VAL A 155 7.11 -1.87 -18.30
C VAL A 155 6.49 -0.84 -17.36
N TRP A 156 5.57 -1.28 -16.52
CA TRP A 156 4.80 -0.43 -15.61
C TRP A 156 5.53 -0.19 -14.32
N LEU A 157 5.31 1.00 -13.76
CA LEU A 157 5.76 1.31 -12.41
C LEU A 157 4.51 1.69 -11.62
N CYS A 158 4.44 1.17 -10.41
CA CYS A 158 3.28 1.24 -9.54
C CYS A 158 2.79 2.70 -9.39
N PRO A 159 1.63 3.09 -9.94
CA PRO A 159 1.06 4.41 -9.70
C PRO A 159 0.73 4.54 -8.22
N GLN A 160 1.19 5.63 -7.61
CA GLN A 160 0.84 5.97 -6.24
C GLN A 160 -0.03 7.22 -6.23
N ASN A 161 -0.99 7.26 -5.32
CA ASN A 161 -1.82 8.44 -5.10
C ASN A 161 -0.97 9.59 -4.58
N HIS A 162 -1.05 10.75 -5.21
CA HIS A 162 -0.48 12.00 -4.71
C HIS A 162 -1.10 12.32 -3.33
N PRO A 163 -0.35 12.35 -2.22
CA PRO A 163 -0.93 12.60 -0.91
C PRO A 163 -1.29 14.07 -0.67
N LYS A 164 -0.75 14.98 -1.49
CA LYS A 164 -0.75 16.43 -1.22
C LYS A 164 -1.27 17.31 -2.37
N GLY A 165 -2.58 17.43 -2.59
CA GLY A 165 -3.11 18.65 -3.21
C GLY A 165 -4.26 18.46 -4.19
N GLY A 166 -5.00 19.55 -4.40
CA GLY A 166 -6.36 19.61 -4.94
C GLY A 166 -6.56 19.15 -6.38
N ASP A 167 -5.49 18.91 -7.14
CA ASP A 167 -5.57 18.45 -8.53
C ASP A 167 -5.14 16.99 -8.59
N ALA A 168 -6.13 16.10 -8.49
CA ALA A 168 -5.95 14.64 -8.41
C ALA A 168 -5.64 14.04 -9.79
N ASN A 169 -4.54 14.48 -10.41
CA ASN A 169 -4.04 13.87 -11.63
C ASN A 169 -3.40 12.51 -11.28
N CYS A 170 -3.69 11.50 -12.10
CA CYS A 170 -3.05 10.19 -12.03
C CYS A 170 -1.83 10.19 -12.93
N TYR A 171 -0.66 9.86 -12.40
CA TYR A 171 0.53 9.65 -13.22
C TYR A 171 0.78 8.15 -13.31
N ILE A 172 0.68 7.60 -14.52
CA ILE A 172 1.00 6.21 -14.81
C ILE A 172 2.25 6.18 -15.67
N PRO A 173 3.43 6.00 -15.05
CA PRO A 173 4.66 5.89 -15.80
C PRO A 173 4.80 4.50 -16.43
N PHE A 174 5.29 4.50 -17.67
CA PHE A 174 5.53 3.30 -18.44
C PHE A 174 6.77 3.50 -19.33
N ALA A 175 7.48 2.43 -19.65
CA ALA A 175 8.61 2.48 -20.57
C ALA A 175 8.19 2.00 -21.96
N SER A 176 8.57 2.72 -23.01
CA SER A 176 8.44 2.31 -24.41
C SER A 176 9.81 1.99 -25.00
N THR A 177 9.97 0.85 -25.66
CA THR A 177 11.23 0.48 -26.30
C THR A 177 11.53 1.43 -27.46
N LEU A 178 12.73 1.99 -27.48
CA LEU A 178 13.27 2.68 -28.64
C LEU A 178 13.75 1.63 -29.65
N LEU A 179 13.59 1.91 -30.95
CA LEU A 179 14.09 1.05 -32.05
C LEU A 179 15.47 0.48 -31.70
N ALA A 180 15.63 -0.84 -31.89
CA ALA A 180 16.81 -1.58 -31.48
C ALA A 180 18.10 -0.86 -31.90
N ILE A 181 18.85 -0.39 -30.91
CA ILE A 181 20.20 0.13 -31.07
C ILE A 181 21.14 -1.06 -30.89
N ASP A 182 22.31 -1.04 -31.53
CA ASP A 182 23.31 -2.13 -31.48
C ASP A 182 23.71 -2.53 -30.03
N ASP A 183 23.52 -1.65 -29.04
CA ASP A 183 23.80 -1.88 -27.61
C ASP A 183 22.63 -2.50 -26.81
N GLY A 184 21.57 -2.95 -27.49
CA GLY A 184 20.38 -3.56 -26.90
C GLY A 184 19.17 -2.63 -26.84
N PRO A 185 18.02 -3.13 -26.33
CA PRO A 185 16.81 -2.32 -26.23
C PRO A 185 17.01 -1.21 -25.19
N ALA A 186 17.06 0.03 -25.65
CA ALA A 186 16.87 1.19 -24.80
C ALA A 186 15.37 1.44 -24.62
N PHE A 187 14.94 1.84 -23.44
CA PHE A 187 13.56 2.25 -23.22
C PHE A 187 13.50 3.75 -22.92
N GLU A 188 12.57 4.43 -23.58
CA GLU A 188 12.15 5.78 -23.26
C GLU A 188 11.07 5.71 -22.19
N LEU A 189 11.32 6.37 -21.06
CA LEU A 189 10.32 6.51 -20.03
C LEU A 189 9.25 7.53 -20.49
N ARG A 190 7.99 7.19 -20.29
CA ARG A 190 6.84 8.04 -20.56
C ARG A 190 5.93 8.06 -19.35
N ILE A 191 5.14 9.11 -19.21
CA ILE A 191 4.14 9.25 -18.17
C ILE A 191 2.81 9.54 -18.83
N CYS A 192 1.82 8.70 -18.55
CA CYS A 192 0.43 9.00 -18.83
C CYS A 192 -0.13 9.79 -17.65
N GLU A 193 -0.40 11.07 -17.84
CA GLU A 193 -1.11 11.92 -16.89
C GLU A 193 -2.61 11.90 -17.21
N ILE A 194 -3.43 11.47 -16.26
CA ILE A 194 -4.88 11.46 -16.37
C ILE A 194 -5.43 12.53 -15.45
N ASP A 195 -6.12 13.53 -15.99
CA ASP A 195 -6.73 14.57 -15.18
C ASP A 195 -7.99 14.10 -14.43
N THR A 196 -8.54 14.97 -13.58
CA THR A 196 -9.76 14.68 -12.82
C THR A 196 -10.99 14.41 -13.70
N LEU A 197 -10.99 14.87 -14.95
CA LEU A 197 -12.06 14.65 -15.93
C LEU A 197 -11.88 13.35 -16.70
N GLY A 198 -10.75 12.65 -16.51
CA GLY A 198 -10.40 11.42 -17.23
C GLY A 198 -9.69 11.67 -18.55
N ASN A 199 -9.29 12.91 -18.87
CA ASN A 199 -8.48 13.17 -20.05
C ASN A 199 -7.05 12.70 -19.78
N ALA A 200 -6.55 11.83 -20.66
CA ALA A 200 -5.20 11.31 -20.58
C ALA A 200 -4.28 12.04 -21.56
N THR A 201 -3.11 12.44 -21.08
CA THR A 201 -2.03 13.05 -21.84
C THR A 201 -0.74 12.28 -21.61
N ILE A 202 0.11 12.16 -22.63
CA ILE A 202 1.36 11.41 -22.53
C ILE A 202 2.54 12.36 -22.66
N HIS A 203 3.41 12.30 -21.66
CA HIS A 203 4.65 13.07 -21.58
C HIS A 203 5.83 12.13 -21.77
N ALA A 204 6.68 12.42 -22.76
CA ALA A 204 7.92 11.68 -22.98
C ALA A 204 9.06 12.27 -22.13
N LEU A 205 9.82 11.41 -21.44
CA LEU A 205 10.97 11.78 -20.64
C LEU A 205 12.26 11.48 -21.40
N THR A 206 12.55 12.33 -22.38
CA THR A 206 13.62 12.12 -23.37
C THR A 206 15.01 11.96 -22.76
N ASP A 207 15.22 12.49 -21.55
CA ASP A 207 16.51 12.51 -20.88
C ASP A 207 16.79 11.25 -20.04
N ILE A 208 15.84 10.32 -19.98
CA ILE A 208 15.95 9.08 -19.19
C ILE A 208 15.89 7.88 -20.11
N ARG A 209 17.06 7.28 -20.34
CA ARG A 209 17.20 6.03 -21.10
C ARG A 209 17.35 4.84 -20.17
N LEU A 210 16.34 4.00 -20.08
CA LEU A 210 16.43 2.77 -19.30
C LEU A 210 17.12 1.70 -20.12
N ASN A 211 18.01 0.95 -19.48
CA ASN A 211 18.65 -0.21 -20.09
C ASN A 211 18.06 -1.49 -19.52
N ARG A 212 18.28 -2.61 -20.21
CA ARG A 212 17.93 -3.93 -19.69
C ARG A 212 18.68 -4.17 -18.36
N GLY A 213 17.95 -4.27 -17.26
CA GLY A 213 18.52 -4.43 -15.91
C GLY A 213 18.51 -3.17 -15.04
N SER A 214 18.07 -2.01 -15.57
CA SER A 214 17.75 -0.86 -14.72
C SER A 214 16.67 -1.26 -13.71
N VAL A 215 16.93 -1.03 -12.43
CA VAL A 215 15.90 -1.14 -11.41
C VAL A 215 15.18 0.18 -11.32
N VAL A 216 13.86 0.09 -11.35
CA VAL A 216 12.98 1.24 -11.43
C VAL A 216 11.93 1.14 -10.32
N GLY A 217 11.74 2.24 -9.61
CA GLY A 217 10.67 2.36 -8.62
C GLY A 217 9.96 3.68 -8.80
N VAL A 218 8.67 3.71 -8.46
CA VAL A 218 7.86 4.94 -8.46
C VAL A 218 7.06 5.05 -7.17
N GLY A 219 6.98 6.27 -6.64
CA GLY A 219 6.14 6.59 -5.50
C GLY A 219 6.23 8.05 -5.11
N TYR A 220 5.16 8.59 -4.53
CA TYR A 220 5.05 10.00 -4.10
C TYR A 220 5.53 11.03 -5.13
N ASP A 221 5.15 10.87 -6.40
CA ASP A 221 5.54 11.77 -7.51
C ASP A 221 7.03 11.72 -7.87
N PHE A 222 7.74 10.73 -7.34
CA PHE A 222 9.12 10.49 -7.66
C PHE A 222 9.29 9.16 -8.39
N PHE A 223 10.35 9.13 -9.19
CA PHE A 223 10.79 8.01 -9.98
C PHE A 223 12.27 7.79 -9.68
N VAL A 224 12.67 6.57 -9.33
CA VAL A 224 14.09 6.21 -9.20
C VAL A 224 14.46 5.28 -10.33
N THR A 225 15.63 5.53 -10.93
CA THR A 225 16.26 4.64 -11.90
C THR A 225 17.74 4.48 -11.59
N SER A 226 18.29 3.30 -11.85
CA SER A 226 19.73 3.08 -11.96
C SER A 226 20.17 3.08 -13.42
N HIS A 227 21.13 3.95 -13.75
CA HIS A 227 21.86 3.93 -15.02
C HIS A 227 23.27 3.39 -14.77
N GLY A 228 23.41 2.07 -14.81
CA GLY A 228 24.67 1.40 -14.48
C GLY A 228 25.01 1.47 -12.99
N LEU A 229 26.27 1.18 -12.65
CA LEU A 229 26.71 1.07 -11.26
C LEU A 229 26.77 2.42 -10.54
N ASP A 230 27.15 3.50 -11.21
CA ASP A 230 27.56 4.71 -10.48
C ASP A 230 26.48 5.79 -10.38
N ASN A 231 25.34 5.63 -11.07
CA ASN A 231 24.35 6.71 -11.22
C ASN A 231 22.93 6.26 -10.91
N ILE A 232 22.53 6.36 -9.65
CA ILE A 232 21.13 6.29 -9.26
C ILE A 232 20.53 7.69 -9.36
N SER A 233 19.50 7.85 -10.18
CA SER A 233 18.81 9.13 -10.38
C SER A 233 17.42 9.07 -9.76
N LEU A 234 17.05 10.12 -9.04
CA LEU A 234 15.71 10.39 -8.55
C LEU A 234 15.13 11.51 -9.41
N LEU A 235 14.00 11.29 -10.06
CA LEU A 235 13.27 12.27 -10.85
C LEU A 235 11.98 12.62 -10.11
N HIS A 236 11.69 13.91 -9.99
CA HIS A 236 10.35 14.37 -9.61
C HIS A 236 9.50 14.49 -10.89
N ILE A 237 8.45 13.68 -10.98
CA ILE A 237 7.61 13.50 -12.16
C ILE A 237 6.95 14.82 -12.59
N PRO A 238 6.22 15.57 -11.74
CA PRO A 238 5.54 16.78 -12.18
C PRO A 238 6.49 17.89 -12.66
N SER A 239 7.58 18.12 -11.93
CA SER A 239 8.49 19.23 -12.25
C SER A 239 9.64 18.85 -13.19
N GLN A 240 9.79 17.57 -13.51
CA GLN A 240 10.93 17.02 -14.24
C GLN A 240 12.30 17.31 -13.60
N ASN A 241 12.33 17.70 -12.33
CA ASN A 241 13.58 17.95 -11.61
C ASN A 241 14.30 16.64 -11.35
N ARG A 242 15.58 16.58 -11.70
CA ARG A 242 16.43 15.42 -11.50
C ARG A 242 17.34 15.63 -10.30
N TYR A 243 17.56 14.58 -9.53
CA TYR A 243 18.47 14.53 -8.40
C TYR A 243 19.34 13.29 -8.51
N ILE A 244 20.57 13.39 -8.02
CA ILE A 244 21.53 12.28 -8.06
C ILE A 244 21.57 11.68 -6.66
N LEU A 245 21.27 10.39 -6.51
CA LEU A 245 21.41 9.69 -5.23
C LEU A 245 22.85 9.18 -5.14
N ASN A 246 23.68 9.89 -4.36
CA ASN A 246 25.10 9.57 -4.22
C ASN A 246 25.27 8.42 -3.22
N ALA A 247 25.17 7.19 -3.72
CA ALA A 247 25.39 6.01 -2.90
C ALA A 247 26.84 5.96 -2.41
N LYS A 248 27.03 5.70 -1.10
CA LYS A 248 28.36 5.76 -0.48
C LYS A 248 29.22 4.54 -0.79
N THR A 249 28.63 3.50 -1.37
CA THR A 249 29.30 2.24 -1.69
C THR A 249 29.52 2.19 -3.18
N PRO A 250 30.64 1.64 -3.69
CA PRO A 250 30.72 1.22 -5.08
C PRO A 250 29.60 0.19 -5.30
N ILE A 251 28.46 0.67 -5.81
CA ILE A 251 27.24 -0.11 -6.01
C ILE A 251 27.60 -1.26 -6.95
N ARG A 252 27.13 -2.46 -6.62
CA ARG A 252 27.14 -3.55 -7.61
C ARG A 252 25.77 -3.80 -8.18
N ASP A 253 24.69 -3.73 -7.40
CA ASP A 253 23.32 -3.75 -7.96
C ASP A 253 22.31 -3.04 -7.03
N LEU A 254 21.55 -2.08 -7.56
CA LEU A 254 20.28 -1.66 -6.95
C LEU A 254 19.30 -2.80 -7.16
N THR A 255 18.73 -3.33 -6.08
CA THR A 255 17.81 -4.49 -6.15
C THR A 255 16.37 -4.14 -5.87
N ASN A 256 16.13 -3.06 -5.12
CA ASN A 256 14.77 -2.62 -4.85
C ASN A 256 14.73 -1.14 -4.45
N VAL A 257 13.59 -0.50 -4.64
CA VAL A 257 13.32 0.89 -4.25
C VAL A 257 11.99 0.93 -3.53
N ILE A 258 12.00 1.48 -2.32
CA ILE A 258 10.79 1.63 -1.50
C ILE A 258 10.58 3.11 -1.22
N PHE A 259 9.43 3.62 -1.66
CA PHE A 259 9.01 4.99 -1.39
C PHE A 259 8.26 5.07 -0.07
N LEU A 260 8.63 6.04 0.76
CA LEU A 260 8.00 6.37 2.03
C LEU A 260 7.54 7.83 2.02
N PRO A 261 6.59 8.24 2.89
CA PRO A 261 6.25 9.65 3.02
C PRO A 261 7.50 10.50 3.31
N GLY A 262 7.90 11.31 2.33
CA GLY A 262 9.06 12.20 2.43
C GLY A 262 10.43 11.53 2.33
N HIS A 263 10.51 10.22 2.07
CA HIS A 263 11.79 9.50 1.95
C HIS A 263 11.76 8.44 0.84
N VAL A 264 12.95 8.02 0.40
CA VAL A 264 13.12 6.85 -0.46
C VAL A 264 14.21 5.95 0.13
N VAL A 265 13.91 4.65 0.23
CA VAL A 265 14.84 3.62 0.68
C VAL A 265 15.33 2.86 -0.53
N LEU A 266 16.63 2.85 -0.74
CA LEU A 266 17.28 2.01 -1.74
C LEU A 266 17.75 0.74 -1.08
N ILE A 267 17.46 -0.42 -1.66
CA ILE A 267 18.02 -1.71 -1.24
C ILE A 267 19.08 -2.10 -2.26
N LEU A 268 20.33 -2.09 -1.80
CA LEU A 268 21.51 -2.36 -2.60
C LEU A 268 22.06 -3.74 -2.27
N THR A 269 22.54 -4.47 -3.27
CA THR A 269 23.28 -5.73 -3.06
C THR A 269 24.74 -5.55 -3.49
N GLU A 270 25.64 -5.96 -2.60
CA GLU A 270 27.06 -6.06 -2.87
C GLU A 270 27.45 -7.54 -2.88
N TYR A 271 28.06 -8.00 -3.96
CA TYR A 271 28.52 -9.38 -4.06
C TYR A 271 30.00 -9.47 -3.63
N GLU A 272 30.23 -10.05 -2.46
CA GLU A 272 31.57 -10.40 -1.97
C GLU A 272 31.73 -11.92 -2.02
N ASN A 273 32.67 -12.44 -2.81
CA ASN A 273 32.89 -13.89 -2.97
C ASN A 273 31.63 -14.68 -3.37
N ARG A 274 30.79 -14.10 -4.25
CA ARG A 274 29.47 -14.63 -4.67
C ARG A 274 28.41 -14.67 -3.56
N VAL A 275 28.72 -14.17 -2.37
CA VAL A 275 27.74 -13.98 -1.30
C VAL A 275 27.21 -12.55 -1.42
N GLY A 276 25.92 -12.43 -1.75
CA GLY A 276 25.24 -11.14 -1.79
C GLY A 276 25.00 -10.62 -0.38
N LYS A 277 25.70 -9.55 0.01
CA LYS A 277 25.43 -8.73 1.19
C LYS A 277 24.46 -7.62 0.81
N LYS A 278 23.33 -7.53 1.51
CA LYS A 278 22.35 -6.47 1.28
C LYS A 278 22.57 -5.31 2.22
N TYR A 279 22.43 -4.11 1.67
CA TYR A 279 22.45 -2.85 2.39
C TYR A 279 21.17 -2.12 2.07
N PHE A 280 20.81 -1.18 2.93
CA PHE A 280 19.89 -0.15 2.51
C PHE A 280 20.47 1.22 2.79
N GLU A 281 20.03 2.17 1.98
CA GLU A 281 20.34 3.57 2.13
C GLU A 281 19.03 4.36 2.11
N LEU A 282 18.88 5.26 3.08
CA LEU A 282 17.72 6.14 3.16
C LEU A 282 18.08 7.52 2.63
N TYR A 283 17.23 8.05 1.76
CA TYR A 283 17.33 9.41 1.25
C TYR A 283 16.07 10.17 1.60
N ARG A 284 16.23 11.41 2.05
CA ARG A 284 15.10 12.33 2.18
C ARG A 284 14.69 12.79 0.78
N LEU A 285 13.39 12.74 0.49
CA LEU A 285 12.86 13.29 -0.76
C LEU A 285 13.10 14.80 -0.76
N PRO A 286 13.63 15.36 -1.87
CA PRO A 286 13.95 16.77 -1.95
C PRO A 286 12.66 17.59 -1.96
N ASP A 287 12.72 18.78 -1.36
CA ASP A 287 11.70 19.79 -1.62
C ASP A 287 11.94 20.34 -3.04
N PHE A 288 11.15 19.87 -3.99
CA PHE A 288 11.34 20.17 -5.40
C PHE A 288 11.10 21.63 -5.77
N LEU A 289 10.48 22.41 -4.87
CA LEU A 289 10.32 23.86 -5.05
C LEU A 289 11.58 24.63 -4.64
N VAL A 290 12.41 24.04 -3.79
CA VAL A 290 13.58 24.71 -3.20
C VAL A 290 14.90 24.20 -3.79
N MET A 291 15.01 22.89 -4.03
CA MET A 291 16.23 22.28 -4.51
C MET A 291 16.39 22.40 -6.03
N LYS A 292 17.61 22.74 -6.48
CA LYS A 292 17.95 22.82 -7.90
C LYS A 292 18.06 21.42 -8.53
N THR A 293 17.61 21.29 -9.77
CA THR A 293 17.89 20.10 -10.59
C THR A 293 19.40 19.83 -10.67
N GLY A 294 19.79 18.56 -10.69
CA GLY A 294 21.18 18.08 -10.63
C GLY A 294 21.78 18.00 -9.23
N SER A 295 21.05 18.37 -8.17
CA SER A 295 21.58 18.29 -6.80
C SER A 295 21.87 16.85 -6.39
N CYS A 296 23.02 16.62 -5.75
CA CYS A 296 23.38 15.33 -5.17
C CYS A 296 22.75 15.19 -3.78
N LEU A 297 21.92 14.17 -3.61
CA LEU A 297 21.38 13.76 -2.33
C LEU A 297 22.33 12.75 -1.69
N SER A 298 22.66 12.98 -0.42
CA SER A 298 23.44 12.04 0.38
C SER A 298 22.50 11.20 1.24
N PRO A 299 22.83 9.92 1.49
CA PRO A 299 22.01 9.09 2.35
C PRO A 299 22.06 9.63 3.78
N THR A 300 20.90 9.79 4.42
CA THR A 300 20.77 10.17 5.83
C THR A 300 21.11 9.00 6.75
N HIS A 301 20.94 7.77 6.26
CA HIS A 301 21.20 6.55 7.02
C HIS A 301 21.67 5.43 6.11
N ARG A 302 22.49 4.53 6.66
CA ARG A 302 22.98 3.33 5.98
C ARG A 302 23.23 2.24 7.00
N GLU A 303 22.74 1.04 6.72
CA GLU A 303 23.03 -0.14 7.53
C GLU A 303 23.15 -1.38 6.66
N THR A 304 23.78 -2.40 7.25
CA THR A 304 23.86 -3.74 6.66
C THR A 304 22.65 -4.56 7.09
N ILE A 305 22.07 -5.32 6.16
CA ILE A 305 21.04 -6.29 6.49
C ILE A 305 21.68 -7.67 6.45
N SER A 306 21.83 -8.28 7.62
CA SER A 306 22.54 -9.55 7.81
C SER A 306 21.79 -10.78 7.30
N MET A 307 20.69 -10.59 6.54
CA MET A 307 19.82 -11.66 6.08
C MET A 307 19.82 -11.72 4.55
N HIS A 308 19.79 -12.93 4.00
CA HIS A 308 19.64 -13.18 2.57
C HIS A 308 18.18 -13.01 2.17
N PHE A 309 17.78 -11.80 1.80
CA PHE A 309 16.45 -11.58 1.22
C PHE A 309 16.45 -11.83 -0.27
N THR A 310 15.34 -12.28 -0.81
CA THR A 310 15.11 -12.30 -2.26
C THR A 310 14.42 -11.01 -2.68
N GLU A 311 13.34 -10.62 -1.98
CA GLU A 311 12.50 -9.45 -2.28
C GLU A 311 12.06 -8.73 -1.00
N ALA A 312 11.76 -7.44 -1.10
CA ALA A 312 11.26 -6.64 0.01
C ALA A 312 10.00 -5.90 -0.45
N SER A 313 8.92 -6.04 0.30
CA SER A 313 7.68 -5.31 0.01
C SER A 313 7.38 -4.36 1.14
N LEU A 314 6.98 -3.13 0.80
CA LEU A 314 6.50 -2.15 1.78
C LEU A 314 5.12 -2.60 2.26
N PHE A 315 4.95 -2.73 3.58
CA PHE A 315 3.70 -3.20 4.18
C PHE A 315 2.84 -2.07 4.73
N SER A 316 3.47 -1.17 5.48
CA SER A 316 2.80 -0.02 6.06
C SER A 316 3.82 1.00 6.53
N SER A 317 3.46 2.27 6.43
CA SER A 317 4.16 3.37 7.09
C SER A 317 3.14 4.14 7.91
N ASP A 318 3.26 4.09 9.23
CA ASP A 318 2.61 5.05 10.10
C ASP A 318 3.56 6.24 10.23
N THR A 319 3.17 7.41 9.74
CA THR A 319 3.95 8.64 9.94
C THR A 319 3.08 9.60 10.74
N SER A 320 3.49 9.88 11.98
CA SER A 320 2.82 10.87 12.82
C SER A 320 3.19 12.29 12.38
N LEU A 321 2.32 13.24 12.73
CA LEU A 321 2.46 14.66 12.36
C LEU A 321 3.76 15.31 12.87
N ASP A 322 4.38 14.75 13.92
CA ASP A 322 5.64 15.19 14.49
C ASP A 322 6.88 14.66 13.72
N GLY A 323 6.67 13.98 12.60
CA GLY A 323 7.75 13.41 11.78
C GLY A 323 8.33 12.12 12.34
N ARG A 324 7.80 11.59 13.46
CA ARG A 324 8.07 10.20 13.84
C ARG A 324 7.31 9.30 12.89
N GLY A 325 7.88 8.16 12.56
CA GLY A 325 7.16 7.15 11.82
C GLY A 325 7.61 5.77 12.21
N THR A 326 6.71 4.80 12.13
CA THR A 326 7.10 3.39 12.12
C THR A 326 6.80 2.86 10.73
N VAL A 327 7.85 2.50 10.02
CA VAL A 327 7.76 1.77 8.77
C VAL A 327 7.97 0.30 9.08
N TRP A 328 7.00 -0.49 8.67
CA TRP A 328 7.10 -1.94 8.70
C TRP A 328 7.39 -2.40 7.28
N LEU A 329 8.56 -2.99 7.11
CA LEU A 329 8.86 -3.77 5.91
C LEU A 329 8.56 -5.22 6.25
N VAL A 330 7.95 -5.96 5.34
CA VAL A 330 8.03 -7.41 5.43
C VAL A 330 8.89 -7.87 4.28
N ILE A 331 9.84 -8.70 4.66
CA ILE A 331 10.90 -9.09 3.79
C ILE A 331 10.80 -10.58 3.59
N LEU A 332 10.80 -10.99 2.33
CA LEU A 332 10.81 -12.39 1.98
C LEU A 332 12.26 -12.87 1.93
N ALA A 333 12.61 -13.79 2.83
CA ALA A 333 13.88 -14.50 2.82
C ALA A 333 13.60 -15.97 2.48
N GLY A 334 13.65 -16.31 1.19
CA GLY A 334 13.22 -17.62 0.71
C GLY A 334 11.71 -17.81 0.91
N ILE A 335 11.32 -18.59 1.91
CA ILE A 335 9.92 -18.95 2.17
C ILE A 335 9.34 -18.27 3.41
N GLN A 336 10.19 -17.55 4.13
CA GLN A 336 9.87 -16.97 5.42
C GLN A 336 9.61 -15.48 5.23
N LEU A 337 8.47 -15.03 5.77
CA LEU A 337 8.13 -13.61 5.86
C LEU A 337 8.68 -13.06 7.16
N TRP A 338 9.50 -12.03 7.05
CA TRP A 338 10.17 -11.39 8.17
C TRP A 338 9.73 -9.94 8.33
N PRO A 339 9.10 -9.58 9.45
CA PRO A 339 8.83 -8.19 9.76
C PRO A 339 10.12 -7.48 10.17
N LEU A 340 10.49 -6.43 9.45
CA LEU A 340 11.51 -5.47 9.85
C LEU A 340 10.82 -4.17 10.30
N ARG A 341 11.00 -3.84 11.58
CA ARG A 341 10.58 -2.55 12.13
C ARG A 341 11.64 -1.50 11.88
N ILE A 342 11.23 -0.40 11.27
CA ILE A 342 12.04 0.80 11.11
C ILE A 342 11.32 1.94 11.81
N ASN A 343 11.86 2.42 12.92
CA ASN A 343 11.34 3.63 13.58
C ASN A 343 12.07 4.86 13.02
N LEU A 344 11.40 5.62 12.16
CA LEU A 344 11.81 6.95 11.72
C LEU A 344 11.65 7.95 12.89
N GLN A 345 12.71 8.69 13.18
CA GLN A 345 12.73 9.79 14.14
C GLN A 345 12.52 11.14 13.43
N PRO A 346 12.10 12.21 14.13
CA PRO A 346 11.82 13.51 13.53
C PRO A 346 13.05 14.17 12.88
N ASP A 347 14.23 13.84 13.39
CA ASP A 347 15.51 14.31 12.86
C ASP A 347 15.96 13.53 11.61
N GLY A 348 15.16 12.58 11.14
CA GLY A 348 15.45 11.70 10.01
C GLY A 348 16.36 10.51 10.36
N SER A 349 16.75 10.35 11.62
CA SER A 349 17.44 9.14 12.08
C SER A 349 16.48 7.95 12.15
N MET A 350 17.01 6.73 12.15
CA MET A 350 16.21 5.52 12.25
C MET A 350 16.74 4.59 13.33
N ALA A 351 15.82 3.96 14.05
CA ALA A 351 16.12 2.83 14.93
C ALA A 351 15.52 1.55 14.35
N PHE A 352 16.39 0.55 14.14
CA PHE A 352 16.01 -0.77 13.68
C PHE A 352 15.70 -1.64 14.88
N TYR A 353 14.51 -2.22 14.89
CA TYR A 353 14.20 -3.27 15.85
C TYR A 353 14.34 -4.59 15.12
N LYS A 354 15.48 -5.26 15.31
CA LYS A 354 15.65 -6.65 14.92
C LYS A 354 14.86 -7.48 15.93
N PRO A 355 13.76 -8.17 15.55
CA PRO A 355 13.17 -9.13 16.45
C PRO A 355 14.24 -10.18 16.81
N GLU A 356 14.27 -10.63 18.07
CA GLU A 356 15.16 -11.72 18.48
C GLU A 356 14.88 -12.96 17.60
N TYR A 357 15.95 -13.51 17.03
CA TYR A 357 15.92 -14.46 15.91
C TYR A 357 15.21 -15.80 16.22
N ASP A 358 14.95 -16.11 17.49
CA ASP A 358 14.51 -17.44 17.92
C ASP A 358 12.99 -17.66 17.87
N ALA A 359 12.18 -16.63 17.62
CA ALA A 359 10.72 -16.72 17.78
C ALA A 359 9.93 -17.15 16.52
N TYR A 360 10.56 -17.25 15.34
CA TYR A 360 9.85 -17.41 14.06
C TYR A 360 10.21 -18.73 13.36
N ARG A 361 9.77 -19.85 13.93
CA ARG A 361 9.86 -21.14 13.23
C ARG A 361 8.57 -21.40 12.46
N PHE A 362 8.67 -21.34 11.13
CA PHE A 362 7.72 -22.04 10.26
C PHE A 362 7.96 -23.54 10.43
N THR A 363 6.91 -24.30 10.73
CA THR A 363 7.05 -25.73 11.07
C THR A 363 7.37 -26.64 9.89
N GLU A 364 7.35 -26.16 8.64
CA GLU A 364 7.72 -26.98 7.48
C GLU A 364 8.44 -26.16 6.38
N PRO A 365 9.55 -26.68 5.81
CA PRO A 365 10.22 -26.07 4.70
C PRO A 365 9.56 -26.48 3.37
N LEU A 366 8.81 -25.58 2.74
CA LEU A 366 8.40 -25.72 1.34
C LEU A 366 9.40 -24.96 0.45
N ALA A 367 9.66 -25.43 -0.77
CA ALA A 367 10.47 -24.70 -1.74
C ALA A 367 9.56 -23.81 -2.60
N VAL A 368 9.86 -22.52 -2.68
CA VAL A 368 8.95 -21.43 -3.10
C VAL A 368 9.78 -20.47 -3.98
N HIS A 369 9.34 -20.13 -5.19
CA HIS A 369 9.99 -19.25 -6.20
C HIS A 369 9.30 -17.88 -6.32
N ALA A 370 9.97 -16.74 -6.03
CA ALA A 370 9.58 -15.32 -6.27
C ALA A 370 8.12 -14.98 -6.74
N TYR A 371 7.39 -14.16 -5.97
CA TYR A 371 5.93 -13.97 -6.08
C TYR A 371 5.45 -12.51 -5.98
N ASP A 372 4.26 -12.24 -6.53
CA ASP A 372 3.50 -10.99 -6.36
C ASP A 372 2.68 -11.02 -5.06
N PHE A 373 3.06 -10.18 -4.11
CA PHE A 373 2.41 -10.05 -2.80
C PHE A 373 1.61 -8.75 -2.69
N HIS A 374 0.34 -8.81 -2.30
CA HIS A 374 -0.45 -7.63 -1.90
C HIS A 374 -0.84 -7.72 -0.42
N PHE A 375 -0.39 -6.77 0.40
CA PHE A 375 -0.77 -6.69 1.81
C PHE A 375 -1.38 -5.32 2.13
N THR A 376 -2.50 -5.30 2.83
CA THR A 376 -3.06 -4.09 3.45
C THR A 376 -2.85 -4.18 4.96
N VAL A 377 -1.96 -3.36 5.51
CA VAL A 377 -1.72 -3.32 6.96
C VAL A 377 -2.13 -1.98 7.54
N THR A 378 -3.21 -2.02 8.34
CA THR A 378 -3.71 -0.88 9.10
C THR A 378 -3.01 -0.78 10.45
N SER A 379 -2.41 0.39 10.74
CA SER A 379 -1.74 0.67 12.02
C SER A 379 -2.75 1.03 13.11
N THR A 380 -2.80 0.24 14.18
CA THR A 380 -3.55 0.46 15.42
C THR A 380 -2.53 0.35 16.56
N THR A 381 -2.18 1.44 17.24
CA THR A 381 -0.99 1.44 18.11
C THR A 381 -1.11 0.62 19.42
N ASN A 382 -1.99 -0.41 19.51
CA ASN A 382 -2.05 -1.39 20.62
C ASN A 382 -2.71 -2.75 20.27
N GLY A 383 -2.78 -3.13 19.00
CA GLY A 383 -3.38 -4.39 18.55
C GLY A 383 -3.40 -4.49 17.03
N LEU A 384 -2.24 -4.29 16.40
CA LEU A 384 -2.10 -4.21 14.95
C LEU A 384 -2.58 -5.51 14.30
N GLN A 385 -3.52 -5.40 13.37
CA GLN A 385 -3.88 -6.47 12.45
C GLN A 385 -3.72 -5.94 11.03
N GLY A 386 -2.95 -6.68 10.22
CA GLY A 386 -2.84 -6.48 8.79
C GLY A 386 -3.34 -7.72 8.07
N ARG A 387 -3.96 -7.54 6.91
CA ARG A 387 -4.45 -8.64 6.09
C ARG A 387 -3.92 -8.48 4.67
N GLY A 388 -3.45 -9.57 4.09
CA GLY A 388 -2.96 -9.57 2.71
C GLY A 388 -3.29 -10.84 1.97
N ILE A 389 -3.20 -10.77 0.66
CA ILE A 389 -3.37 -11.87 -0.28
C ILE A 389 -2.08 -11.95 -1.10
N SER A 390 -1.49 -13.13 -1.20
CA SER A 390 -0.42 -13.40 -2.16
C SER A 390 -0.82 -14.51 -3.10
N LYS A 391 -0.24 -14.47 -4.29
CA LYS A 391 -0.35 -15.53 -5.27
C LYS A 391 0.85 -16.45 -5.15
N TYR A 392 0.61 -17.75 -5.01
CA TYR A 392 1.65 -18.77 -4.93
C TYR A 392 1.54 -19.76 -6.08
N ALA A 393 2.63 -19.92 -6.81
CA ALA A 393 2.75 -20.88 -7.91
C ALA A 393 3.28 -22.22 -7.39
N THR A 394 2.40 -23.22 -7.33
CA THR A 394 2.77 -24.64 -7.37
C THR A 394 2.30 -25.24 -8.70
N PRO A 395 2.52 -26.53 -9.00
CA PRO A 395 1.85 -27.20 -10.13
C PRO A 395 0.32 -27.05 -10.12
N LYS A 396 -0.27 -26.66 -8.98
CA LYS A 396 -1.61 -26.08 -8.86
C LYS A 396 -1.50 -24.65 -8.28
N LEU A 397 -2.06 -23.66 -8.94
CA LEU A 397 -2.06 -22.28 -8.42
C LEU A 397 -2.89 -22.25 -7.15
N SER A 398 -2.25 -21.93 -6.02
CA SER A 398 -2.92 -21.81 -4.73
C SER A 398 -2.77 -20.39 -4.24
N TRP A 399 -3.86 -19.80 -3.78
CA TRP A 399 -3.81 -18.48 -3.17
C TRP A 399 -3.48 -18.63 -1.70
N LEU A 400 -2.68 -17.73 -1.15
CA LEU A 400 -2.36 -17.72 0.27
C LEU A 400 -2.93 -16.45 0.88
N LYS A 401 -3.86 -16.62 1.82
CA LYS A 401 -4.30 -15.53 2.69
C LYS A 401 -3.34 -15.45 3.86
N TYR A 402 -2.86 -14.25 4.12
CA TYR A 402 -2.01 -13.96 5.27
C TYR A 402 -2.76 -13.04 6.21
N ASP A 403 -2.99 -13.52 7.43
CA ASP A 403 -3.42 -12.70 8.55
C ASP A 403 -2.18 -12.38 9.38
N VAL A 404 -1.77 -11.11 9.39
CA VAL A 404 -0.61 -10.63 10.13
C VAL A 404 -1.12 -9.93 11.40
N CYS A 405 -1.05 -10.62 12.52
CA CYS A 405 -1.39 -10.08 13.83
C CYS A 405 -0.13 -9.67 14.57
N TRP A 406 -0.17 -8.57 15.30
CA TRP A 406 0.93 -8.17 16.18
C TRP A 406 0.51 -8.30 17.64
N GLY A 407 1.34 -8.98 18.42
CA GLY A 407 1.23 -8.99 19.87
C GLY A 407 1.68 -7.65 20.47
N ARG A 408 1.14 -7.32 21.64
CA ARG A 408 1.49 -6.10 22.40
C ARG A 408 2.99 -5.99 22.74
N ASN A 409 3.71 -7.11 22.71
CA ASN A 409 5.14 -7.17 23.01
C ASN A 409 6.02 -6.99 21.75
N GLY A 410 5.44 -6.64 20.60
CA GLY A 410 6.16 -6.53 19.33
C GLY A 410 6.33 -7.85 18.58
N ASN A 411 5.83 -8.96 19.13
CA ASN A 411 5.78 -10.25 18.42
C ASN A 411 4.84 -10.15 17.23
N VAL A 412 5.14 -10.87 16.16
CA VAL A 412 4.28 -10.93 14.96
C VAL A 412 3.83 -12.36 14.78
N THR A 413 2.54 -12.56 14.58
CA THR A 413 1.98 -13.83 14.17
C THR A 413 1.48 -13.67 12.76
N ILE A 414 2.13 -14.35 11.82
CA ILE A 414 1.66 -14.45 10.45
C ILE A 414 0.95 -15.79 10.34
N THR A 415 -0.38 -15.76 10.31
CA THR A 415 -1.19 -16.94 10.00
C THR A 415 -1.38 -17.01 8.51
N MET A 416 -0.79 -18.02 7.88
CA MET A 416 -0.98 -18.31 6.47
C MET A 416 -2.05 -19.38 6.33
N SER A 417 -3.06 -19.12 5.51
CA SER A 417 -4.07 -20.11 5.15
C SER A 417 -4.05 -20.31 3.64
N ALA A 418 -3.91 -21.57 3.22
CA ALA A 418 -4.09 -21.95 1.83
C ALA A 418 -5.57 -21.79 1.47
N LEU A 419 -5.81 -21.06 0.40
CA LEU A 419 -7.10 -20.97 -0.25
C LEU A 419 -7.15 -22.15 -1.24
N GLU A 420 -8.09 -23.07 -1.04
CA GLU A 420 -8.28 -24.19 -1.94
C GLU A 420 -8.53 -23.69 -3.37
N ASN A 421 -7.95 -24.38 -4.35
CA ASN A 421 -7.82 -23.92 -5.75
C ASN A 421 -9.16 -23.66 -6.46
N ASP A 422 -10.28 -24.11 -5.90
CA ASP A 422 -11.61 -23.96 -6.51
C ASP A 422 -12.28 -22.62 -6.17
N ILE A 423 -11.63 -21.75 -5.38
CA ILE A 423 -12.30 -20.63 -4.71
C ILE A 423 -12.19 -19.29 -5.44
N LEU A 424 -11.16 -19.08 -6.25
CA LEU A 424 -10.98 -17.86 -7.03
C LEU A 424 -10.82 -18.23 -8.51
N PRO A 425 -11.34 -17.43 -9.46
CA PRO A 425 -10.99 -17.57 -10.87
C PRO A 425 -9.47 -17.63 -11.00
N ASP A 426 -8.95 -18.40 -11.96
CA ASP A 426 -7.51 -18.52 -12.22
C ASP A 426 -6.90 -17.19 -12.68
N PHE A 427 -6.77 -16.24 -11.75
CA PHE A 427 -6.27 -14.91 -12.05
C PHE A 427 -4.75 -14.98 -12.23
N LEU A 428 -4.28 -14.67 -13.43
CA LEU A 428 -2.88 -14.50 -13.79
C LEU A 428 -2.29 -13.26 -13.09
N MET A 429 -3.04 -12.16 -13.08
CA MET A 429 -2.66 -10.88 -12.49
C MET A 429 -3.84 -10.27 -11.77
N TYR A 430 -3.58 -9.47 -10.73
CA TYR A 430 -4.63 -8.79 -9.98
C TYR A 430 -4.14 -7.48 -9.37
N ASP A 431 -5.07 -6.57 -9.10
CA ASP A 431 -4.84 -5.42 -8.23
C ASP A 431 -6.09 -5.15 -7.37
N PHE A 432 -5.88 -4.47 -6.25
CA PHE A 432 -6.87 -4.31 -5.21
C PHE A 432 -6.95 -2.89 -4.69
N ASP A 433 -8.17 -2.35 -4.66
CA ASP A 433 -8.47 -1.09 -4.01
C ASP A 433 -9.36 -1.32 -2.80
N ALA A 434 -8.71 -1.27 -1.63
CA ALA A 434 -9.38 -1.30 -0.34
C ALA A 434 -10.40 -0.16 -0.18
N TYR A 435 -10.21 1.00 -0.80
CA TYR A 435 -11.11 2.16 -0.69
C TYR A 435 -12.52 1.79 -1.14
N ARG A 436 -12.64 1.05 -2.24
CA ARG A 436 -13.93 0.66 -2.83
C ARG A 436 -14.26 -0.82 -2.69
N GLY A 437 -13.38 -1.62 -2.10
CA GLY A 437 -13.52 -3.07 -2.07
C GLY A 437 -13.52 -3.66 -3.47
N LEU A 438 -12.72 -3.09 -4.37
CA LEU A 438 -12.65 -3.52 -5.77
C LEU A 438 -11.47 -4.46 -5.95
N PHE A 439 -11.77 -5.63 -6.51
CA PHE A 439 -10.76 -6.59 -6.92
C PHE A 439 -10.82 -6.71 -8.44
N CYS A 440 -9.71 -6.41 -9.10
CA CYS A 440 -9.58 -6.56 -10.55
C CYS A 440 -8.56 -7.65 -10.82
N GLY A 441 -8.84 -8.53 -11.78
CA GLY A 441 -7.87 -9.54 -12.19
C GLY A 441 -8.06 -10.01 -13.62
N THR A 442 -7.01 -10.58 -14.20
CA THR A 442 -7.05 -11.22 -15.53
C THR A 442 -6.99 -12.72 -15.40
N SER A 443 -7.84 -13.47 -16.08
CA SER A 443 -7.79 -14.94 -16.07
C SER A 443 -6.86 -15.48 -17.17
N TYR A 444 -6.62 -16.80 -17.21
CA TYR A 444 -5.94 -17.47 -18.34
C TYR A 444 -6.66 -17.30 -19.68
N SER A 445 -7.98 -17.13 -19.66
CA SER A 445 -8.76 -16.75 -20.85
C SER A 445 -8.55 -15.29 -21.26
N GLU A 446 -7.60 -14.60 -20.61
CA GLU A 446 -7.23 -13.20 -20.77
C GLU A 446 -8.35 -12.21 -20.44
N THR A 447 -9.58 -12.66 -20.21
CA THR A 447 -10.69 -11.81 -19.78
C THR A 447 -10.36 -11.08 -18.48
N ILE A 448 -10.40 -9.75 -18.54
CA ILE A 448 -10.27 -8.89 -17.35
C ILE A 448 -11.61 -8.89 -16.65
N SER A 449 -11.61 -9.41 -15.43
CA SER A 449 -12.77 -9.46 -14.57
C SER A 449 -12.64 -8.42 -13.47
N VAL A 450 -13.69 -7.64 -13.30
CA VAL A 450 -13.83 -6.74 -12.16
C VAL A 450 -14.85 -7.36 -11.24
N LEU A 451 -14.40 -7.75 -10.06
CA LEU A 451 -15.29 -8.15 -8.99
C LEU A 451 -15.66 -6.88 -8.22
N ASP A 452 -16.80 -6.30 -8.60
CA ASP A 452 -17.38 -5.22 -7.84
C ASP A 452 -18.05 -5.80 -6.61
N LEU A 453 -17.53 -5.44 -5.45
CA LEU A 453 -18.20 -5.84 -4.23
C LEU A 453 -19.36 -4.91 -3.89
N VAL A 454 -19.50 -3.73 -4.45
CA VAL A 454 -20.44 -2.71 -3.96
C VAL A 454 -21.90 -2.93 -4.40
N SER A 455 -22.18 -3.86 -5.32
CA SER A 455 -23.52 -4.08 -5.89
C SER A 455 -24.46 -4.93 -5.03
#